data_AF-A0A6P7KJ18-F1
#
_entry.id   AF-A0A6P7KJ18-F1
#
_cell.length_a   1.000
_cell.length_b   1.000
_cell.length_c   1.000
_cell.angle_alpha   90.00
_cell.angle_beta   90.00
_cell.angle_gamma   90.00
#
_symmetry.space_group_name_H-M   'P 1'
#
loop_
_entity.id
_entity.type
_entity.pdbx_description
1 polymer ?
#
loop_
_entity_poly.entity_id
_entity_poly.type
_entity_poly.pdbx_seq_one_letter_code
_entity_poly.pdbx_strand_id
1 'polypeptide(L)'
;MLVQVKYCEEKKYVKLNEVEGHFNFGQFSEKVIERFCLPPDVQLTFKDATGTEVDAEIFSDLLGQGNVVLTVFSNDEFSDCSRSSASDLSFSSSGSTIIMDEVPRKKLRIEDLRSMSAKQLIEDVLRSKSGGEEVLQEYQTTETLTDATRRQMVNILVAHMIDNHGHLPTKAVREDYAKGIVMLFPSLRDPYSNKGYEHFYDAASNTGYISWRLKRVQRKIRRGYAMSPNTSTDISPRGPNFQRTVNVERQLDGSACQEAISLLNHTTDKSLIFQKMRETFHYRQKLVNDPGRSDNILSTFPRFLDTKGLVDQDFTLLFDEETSARLLQKWDVFFKPNVIKEAKQLTSTPELRRLVQSAESPIGRDFDEATTYDQDMASLLLLLHLLPPSPGGPKSPKISACDAAERLVVFHKSCCSLEEHFRNQQSRQPYLLAVGRQKNQIDNFYITMDKHLIPCQANRSLGACDELFKAHFVFNLSYDVALVNFYTFLQTTVYNIDVGKMKESPRVRDMRARLLNQTVELSLSE
;
A
#
# COMPACT_ATOMS: atom_id res chain seq x y z
N MET A 1 -13.44 37.77 -25.97
CA MET A 1 -12.32 38.47 -25.29
C MET A 1 -11.48 37.50 -24.46
N LEU A 2 -10.18 37.74 -24.32
CA LEU A 2 -9.30 37.02 -23.38
C LEU A 2 -9.01 37.92 -22.19
N VAL A 3 -9.29 37.44 -20.98
CA VAL A 3 -9.03 38.17 -19.73
C VAL A 3 -7.93 37.44 -18.97
N GLN A 4 -6.92 38.16 -18.50
CA GLN A 4 -5.88 37.57 -17.67
C GLN A 4 -6.38 37.50 -16.23
N VAL A 5 -6.35 36.30 -15.65
CA VAL A 5 -6.83 36.04 -14.29
C VAL A 5 -5.67 35.51 -13.45
N LYS A 6 -5.48 36.09 -12.27
CA LYS A 6 -4.47 35.69 -11.29
C LYS A 6 -5.17 35.09 -10.06
N TYR A 7 -4.75 33.92 -9.64
CA TYR A 7 -5.16 33.29 -8.38
C TYR A 7 -3.90 32.74 -7.69
N CYS A 8 -3.65 33.14 -6.45
CA CYS A 8 -2.39 32.92 -5.73
C CYS A 8 -1.16 33.34 -6.59
N GLU A 9 -0.27 32.40 -6.93
CA GLU A 9 0.89 32.61 -7.79
C GLU A 9 0.65 32.26 -9.27
N GLU A 10 -0.51 31.69 -9.61
CA GLU A 10 -0.83 31.28 -10.98
C GLU A 10 -1.54 32.39 -11.79
N LYS A 11 -1.19 32.50 -13.08
CA LYS A 11 -1.86 33.38 -14.05
C LYS A 11 -2.36 32.57 -15.24
N LYS A 12 -3.64 32.68 -15.58
CA LYS A 12 -4.25 32.00 -16.74
C LYS A 12 -5.12 32.96 -17.52
N TYR A 13 -5.27 32.72 -18.82
CA TYR A 13 -6.24 33.45 -19.64
C TYR A 13 -7.59 32.72 -19.63
N VAL A 14 -8.65 33.49 -19.41
CA VAL A 14 -10.05 33.03 -19.49
C VAL A 14 -10.69 33.64 -20.73
N LYS A 15 -11.27 32.79 -21.58
CA LYS A 15 -11.94 33.19 -22.82
C LYS A 15 -13.43 33.43 -22.55
N LEU A 16 -13.87 34.66 -22.79
CA LEU A 16 -15.26 35.07 -22.73
C LEU A 16 -15.84 35.32 -24.12
N ASN A 17 -17.11 34.95 -24.27
CA ASN A 17 -17.90 35.27 -25.44
C ASN A 17 -18.72 36.51 -25.10
N GLU A 18 -18.80 37.45 -26.03
CA GLU A 18 -19.64 38.64 -25.91
C GLU A 18 -21.04 38.26 -26.41
N VAL A 19 -22.06 38.64 -25.64
CA VAL A 19 -23.46 38.43 -26.01
C VAL A 19 -24.15 39.78 -25.90
N GLU A 20 -24.69 40.29 -27.02
CA GLU A 20 -25.42 41.57 -27.08
C GLU A 20 -24.62 42.79 -26.55
N GLY A 21 -23.31 42.84 -26.75
CA GLY A 21 -22.46 43.96 -26.31
C GLY A 21 -22.02 43.90 -24.85
N HIS A 22 -22.38 42.83 -24.12
CA HIS A 22 -22.06 42.67 -22.71
C HIS A 22 -21.33 41.36 -22.41
N PHE A 23 -20.47 41.39 -21.39
CA PHE A 23 -19.81 40.20 -20.84
C PHE A 23 -20.53 39.72 -19.58
N ASN A 24 -20.93 38.45 -19.56
CA ASN A 24 -21.64 37.86 -18.42
C ASN A 24 -20.68 37.54 -17.27
N PHE A 25 -20.86 38.20 -16.13
CA PHE A 25 -20.04 38.02 -14.92
C PHE A 25 -20.17 36.61 -14.33
N GLY A 26 -21.38 36.05 -14.26
CA GLY A 26 -21.61 34.70 -13.73
C GLY A 26 -20.91 33.62 -14.56
N GLN A 27 -21.01 33.70 -15.89
CA GLN A 27 -20.28 32.80 -16.80
C GLN A 27 -18.76 32.94 -16.65
N PHE A 28 -18.27 34.15 -16.37
CA PHE A 28 -16.86 34.36 -16.07
C PHE A 28 -16.45 33.68 -14.77
N SER A 29 -17.22 33.82 -13.70
CA SER A 29 -16.95 33.16 -12.43
C SER A 29 -16.92 31.63 -12.58
N GLU A 30 -17.88 31.03 -13.28
CA GLU A 30 -17.90 29.59 -13.56
C GLU A 30 -16.65 29.12 -14.32
N LYS A 31 -16.24 29.87 -15.35
CA LYS A 31 -15.02 29.55 -16.10
C LYS A 31 -13.75 29.70 -15.28
N VAL A 32 -13.71 30.64 -14.33
CA VAL A 32 -12.59 30.78 -13.40
C VAL A 32 -12.54 29.58 -12.46
N ILE A 33 -13.67 29.14 -11.92
CA ILE A 33 -13.78 27.94 -11.08
C ILE A 33 -13.27 26.71 -11.84
N GLU A 34 -13.73 26.50 -13.08
CA GLU A 34 -13.28 25.40 -13.94
C GLU A 34 -11.77 25.47 -14.24
N ARG A 35 -11.25 26.66 -14.57
CA ARG A 35 -9.86 26.84 -15.02
C ARG A 35 -8.82 26.75 -13.91
N PHE A 36 -9.22 27.09 -12.68
CA PHE A 36 -8.40 26.99 -11.48
C PHE A 36 -8.76 25.80 -10.59
N CYS A 37 -9.67 24.92 -11.04
CA CYS A 37 -10.13 23.73 -10.32
C CYS A 37 -10.64 24.05 -8.90
N LEU A 38 -11.36 25.16 -8.74
CA LEU A 38 -11.91 25.59 -7.45
C LEU A 38 -13.20 24.82 -7.13
N PRO A 39 -13.62 24.73 -5.86
CA PRO A 39 -14.89 24.11 -5.48
C PRO A 39 -16.09 24.80 -6.16
N PRO A 40 -17.12 24.06 -6.62
CA PRO A 40 -18.24 24.62 -7.38
C PRO A 40 -19.09 25.65 -6.60
N ASP A 41 -19.08 25.59 -5.27
CA ASP A 41 -19.85 26.50 -4.40
C ASP A 41 -18.99 27.60 -3.75
N VAL A 42 -17.77 27.84 -4.26
CA VAL A 42 -16.87 28.85 -3.69
C VAL A 42 -17.35 30.26 -4.02
N GLN A 43 -17.39 31.15 -3.02
CA GLN A 43 -17.60 32.58 -3.25
C GLN A 43 -16.29 33.23 -3.67
N LEU A 44 -16.27 33.77 -4.90
CA LEU A 44 -15.11 34.45 -5.47
C LEU A 44 -15.30 35.97 -5.42
N THR A 45 -14.28 36.67 -4.95
CA THR A 45 -14.17 38.13 -5.08
C THR A 45 -13.11 38.44 -6.13
N PHE A 46 -13.45 39.30 -7.10
CA PHE A 46 -12.55 39.71 -8.15
C PHE A 46 -12.07 41.14 -7.89
N LYS A 47 -10.78 41.39 -8.03
CA LYS A 47 -10.20 42.74 -7.93
C LYS A 47 -9.37 43.07 -9.17
N ASP A 48 -9.36 44.32 -9.58
CA ASP A 48 -8.51 44.80 -10.66
C ASP A 48 -7.02 44.89 -10.25
N ALA A 49 -6.18 45.45 -11.13
CA ALA A 49 -4.77 45.67 -10.83
C ALA A 49 -4.51 46.71 -9.72
N THR A 50 -5.48 47.57 -9.41
CA THR A 50 -5.40 48.58 -8.34
C THR A 50 -5.85 48.02 -6.98
N GLY A 51 -6.46 46.83 -6.97
CA GLY A 51 -7.03 46.22 -5.77
C GLY A 51 -8.48 46.64 -5.51
N THR A 52 -9.14 47.27 -6.49
CA THR A 52 -10.54 47.66 -6.46
C THR A 52 -11.42 46.46 -6.81
N GLU A 53 -12.48 46.22 -6.04
CA GLU A 53 -13.41 45.12 -6.27
C GLU A 53 -14.21 45.32 -7.56
N VAL A 54 -14.34 44.25 -8.34
CA VAL A 54 -15.06 44.21 -9.61
C VAL A 54 -16.30 43.35 -9.44
N ASP A 55 -17.44 44.02 -9.39
CA ASP A 55 -18.76 43.38 -9.33
C ASP A 55 -19.38 43.20 -10.73
N ALA A 56 -20.58 42.61 -10.77
CA ALA A 56 -21.28 42.33 -12.00
C ALA A 56 -21.72 43.59 -12.78
N GLU A 57 -21.89 44.74 -12.11
CA GLU A 57 -22.39 45.97 -12.74
C GLU A 57 -21.27 46.64 -13.56
N ILE A 58 -20.05 46.68 -13.02
CA ILE A 58 -18.91 47.34 -13.68
C ILE A 58 -18.07 46.39 -14.56
N PHE A 59 -18.26 45.08 -14.45
CA PHE A 59 -17.44 44.08 -15.14
C PHE A 59 -17.40 44.25 -16.66
N SER A 60 -18.56 44.48 -17.28
CA SER A 60 -18.64 44.62 -18.74
C SER A 60 -17.94 45.89 -19.23
N ASP A 61 -18.10 46.99 -18.49
CA ASP A 61 -17.50 48.29 -18.83
C ASP A 61 -15.98 48.26 -18.65
N LEU A 62 -15.49 47.60 -17.60
CA LEU A 62 -14.07 47.40 -17.34
C LEU A 62 -13.40 46.62 -18.47
N LEU A 63 -14.05 45.55 -18.95
CA LEU A 63 -13.56 44.76 -20.07
C LEU A 63 -13.58 45.54 -21.40
N GLY A 64 -14.53 46.45 -21.58
CA GLY A 64 -14.60 47.35 -22.75
C GLY A 64 -13.41 48.31 -22.86
N GLN A 65 -12.69 48.58 -21.76
CA GLN A 65 -11.53 49.49 -21.72
C GLN A 65 -10.21 48.84 -22.17
N GLY A 66 -10.17 47.50 -22.31
CA GLY A 66 -9.02 46.73 -22.80
C GLY A 66 -7.97 46.37 -21.74
N ASN A 67 -7.25 45.25 -21.97
CA ASN A 67 -6.17 44.69 -21.12
C ASN A 67 -6.42 44.69 -19.61
N VAL A 68 -7.46 43.96 -19.19
CA VAL A 68 -7.80 43.80 -17.77
C VAL A 68 -7.11 42.57 -17.17
N VAL A 69 -6.45 42.77 -16.03
CA VAL A 69 -5.92 41.70 -15.18
C VAL A 69 -6.76 41.66 -13.91
N LEU A 70 -7.46 40.53 -13.68
CA LEU A 70 -8.28 40.34 -12.48
C LEU A 70 -7.59 39.38 -11.51
N THR A 71 -7.50 39.77 -10.24
CA THR A 71 -7.03 38.93 -9.15
C THR A 71 -8.23 38.35 -8.41
N VAL A 72 -8.22 37.03 -8.23
CA VAL A 72 -9.30 36.28 -7.61
C VAL A 72 -8.94 36.01 -6.15
N PHE A 73 -9.89 36.22 -5.24
CA PHE A 73 -9.80 35.87 -3.84
C PHE A 73 -10.94 34.92 -3.49
N SER A 74 -10.62 33.86 -2.75
CA SER A 74 -11.62 32.97 -2.17
C SER A 74 -11.83 33.34 -0.71
N ASN A 75 -13.08 33.28 -0.21
CA ASN A 75 -13.40 33.58 1.20
C ASN A 75 -12.66 32.68 2.22
N ASP A 76 -12.02 31.58 1.79
CA ASP A 76 -11.16 30.73 2.62
C ASP A 76 -9.73 31.29 2.83
N GLU A 77 -9.32 32.36 2.13
CA GLU A 77 -7.95 32.92 2.19
C GLU A 77 -7.77 34.11 3.16
N PHE A 78 -8.82 34.56 3.86
CA PHE A 78 -8.69 35.58 4.91
C PHE A 78 -8.23 34.98 6.25
N SER A 79 -7.05 34.36 6.28
CA SER A 79 -6.35 34.13 7.55
C SER A 79 -4.83 34.03 7.42
N ASP A 80 -4.19 34.68 6.45
CA ASP A 80 -2.74 34.90 6.50
C ASP A 80 -2.30 36.04 5.57
N CYS A 81 -2.41 37.29 6.03
CA CYS A 81 -1.58 38.38 5.48
C CYS A 81 -1.52 39.60 6.42
N SER A 82 -0.94 39.41 7.60
CA SER A 82 -0.46 40.54 8.43
C SER A 82 1.06 40.56 8.40
N ARG A 83 1.64 41.14 7.35
CA ARG A 83 3.02 41.63 7.39
C ARG A 83 3.05 43.07 6.90
N SER A 84 3.11 43.94 7.89
CA SER A 84 3.40 45.36 7.85
C SER A 84 4.43 45.73 6.79
N SER A 85 4.04 46.65 5.91
CA SER A 85 4.92 47.47 5.10
C SER A 85 5.79 48.33 6.02
N ALA A 86 7.11 48.21 5.88
CA ALA A 86 8.05 49.19 6.39
C ALA A 86 8.89 49.70 5.21
N SER A 87 8.52 50.92 4.84
CA SER A 87 9.14 51.90 3.96
C SER A 87 10.64 51.77 3.71
N ASP A 88 11.00 51.83 2.43
CA ASP A 88 12.33 52.18 1.94
C ASP A 88 12.75 53.57 2.43
N LEU A 89 13.93 53.67 3.06
CA LEU A 89 14.74 54.88 3.04
C LEU A 89 16.20 54.49 2.79
N SER A 90 16.67 54.91 1.62
CA SER A 90 18.05 54.90 1.18
C SER A 90 18.96 55.75 2.07
N PHE A 91 20.15 55.26 2.42
CA PHE A 91 21.35 56.08 2.58
C PHE A 91 22.62 55.32 2.18
N SER A 92 23.57 56.10 1.68
CA SER A 92 24.70 55.76 0.82
C SER A 92 25.95 55.28 1.57
N SER A 93 26.69 54.37 0.92
CA SER A 93 28.17 54.24 0.80
C SER A 93 29.07 54.21 2.05
N SER A 94 29.77 53.09 2.25
CA SER A 94 31.23 52.93 2.01
C SER A 94 31.86 51.81 2.88
N GLY A 95 32.67 50.95 2.25
CA GLY A 95 33.90 50.43 2.89
C GLY A 95 34.01 48.92 3.21
N SER A 96 34.62 48.19 2.27
CA SER A 96 35.62 47.12 2.46
C SER A 96 35.25 45.74 3.06
N THR A 97 35.29 44.74 2.15
CA THR A 97 36.00 43.45 2.20
C THR A 97 35.84 42.53 3.42
N ILE A 98 35.24 41.34 3.20
CA ILE A 98 35.81 39.99 3.45
C ILE A 98 34.87 38.96 2.81
N ILE A 99 35.43 38.10 1.97
CA ILE A 99 34.78 36.93 1.34
C ILE A 99 34.72 35.83 2.40
N MET A 100 33.52 35.34 2.73
CA MET A 100 33.33 33.99 3.25
C MET A 100 32.03 33.38 2.71
N ASP A 101 32.22 32.14 2.28
CA ASP A 101 31.33 31.22 1.57
C ASP A 101 29.91 31.10 2.13
N GLU A 102 28.93 31.09 1.22
CA GLU A 102 27.51 30.90 1.49
C GLU A 102 27.20 29.42 1.78
N VAL A 103 26.72 29.10 2.98
CA VAL A 103 26.06 27.80 3.25
C VAL A 103 24.58 28.05 3.60
N PRO A 104 23.61 27.41 2.94
CA PRO A 104 22.19 27.63 3.19
C PRO A 104 21.72 26.84 4.44
N ARG A 105 21.78 27.45 5.64
CA ARG A 105 21.36 26.81 6.92
C ARG A 105 19.95 27.16 7.44
N LYS A 106 19.08 27.80 6.64
CA LYS A 106 17.80 28.32 7.17
C LYS A 106 16.57 27.39 7.05
N LYS A 107 16.58 26.33 6.22
CA LYS A 107 15.45 25.36 6.15
C LYS A 107 15.49 24.23 7.19
N LEU A 108 16.67 23.85 7.70
CA LEU A 108 16.78 22.74 8.66
C LEU A 108 16.20 23.04 10.06
N ARG A 109 16.21 24.30 10.54
CA ARG A 109 15.90 24.58 11.96
C ARG A 109 14.41 24.50 12.34
N ILE A 110 13.48 24.81 11.45
CA ILE A 110 12.05 24.94 11.80
C ILE A 110 11.36 23.57 11.88
N GLU A 111 11.68 22.66 10.96
CA GLU A 111 11.17 21.29 10.99
C GLU A 111 11.75 20.52 12.18
N ASP A 112 13.04 20.68 12.49
CA ASP A 112 13.67 20.05 13.65
C ASP A 112 13.05 20.55 14.97
N LEU A 113 12.76 21.85 15.10
CA LEU A 113 12.09 22.41 16.28
C LEU A 113 10.65 21.89 16.44
N ARG A 114 9.87 21.82 15.36
CA ARG A 114 8.51 21.23 15.39
C ARG A 114 8.55 19.74 15.69
N SER A 115 9.55 19.03 15.16
CA SER A 115 9.75 17.60 15.36
C SER A 115 10.14 17.30 16.82
N MET A 116 11.07 18.07 17.40
CA MET A 116 11.41 17.98 18.83
C MET A 116 10.19 18.28 19.73
N SER A 117 9.37 19.26 19.35
CA SER A 117 8.13 19.57 20.05
C SER A 117 7.12 18.41 20.00
N ALA A 118 6.97 17.73 18.85
CA ALA A 118 6.07 16.58 18.71
C ALA A 118 6.52 15.38 19.55
N LYS A 119 7.83 15.08 19.60
CA LYS A 119 8.38 14.04 20.46
C LYS A 119 8.10 14.32 21.94
N GLN A 120 8.43 15.53 22.40
CA GLN A 120 8.25 15.94 23.80
C GLN A 120 6.78 15.86 24.21
N LEU A 121 5.86 16.31 23.34
CA LEU A 121 4.42 16.20 23.55
C LEU A 121 4.02 14.74 23.84
N ILE A 122 4.43 13.78 23.00
CA ILE A 122 4.05 12.37 23.20
C ILE A 122 4.65 11.82 24.48
N GLU A 123 5.89 12.16 24.80
CA GLU A 123 6.54 11.73 26.04
C GLU A 123 5.81 12.26 27.29
N ASP A 124 5.50 13.56 27.34
CA ASP A 124 4.79 14.19 28.45
C ASP A 124 3.39 13.60 28.65
N VAL A 125 2.69 13.29 27.56
CA VAL A 125 1.36 12.66 27.60
C VAL A 125 1.43 11.24 28.17
N LEU A 126 2.45 10.46 27.81
CA LEU A 126 2.61 9.11 28.35
C LEU A 126 3.01 9.14 29.83
N ARG A 127 3.89 10.06 30.25
CA ARG A 127 4.28 10.19 31.66
C ARG A 127 3.15 10.67 32.57
N SER A 128 2.20 11.46 32.05
CA SER A 128 1.12 12.04 32.84
C SER A 128 -0.13 11.16 32.96
N LYS A 129 -0.28 10.10 32.15
CA LYS A 129 -1.51 9.28 32.09
C LYS A 129 -1.25 7.85 32.57
N SER A 130 -2.26 7.27 33.23
CA SER A 130 -2.19 5.89 33.72
C SER A 130 -1.89 4.90 32.59
N GLY A 131 -0.88 4.06 32.80
CA GLY A 131 -0.47 3.04 31.84
C GLY A 131 0.43 3.54 30.71
N GLY A 132 0.82 4.82 30.70
CA GLY A 132 1.86 5.30 29.78
C GLY A 132 3.28 4.93 30.22
N GLU A 133 3.53 4.81 31.52
CA GLU A 133 4.83 4.33 32.03
C GLU A 133 5.11 2.88 31.63
N GLU A 134 4.09 2.03 31.60
CA GLU A 134 4.19 0.64 31.10
C GLU A 134 4.65 0.61 29.63
N VAL A 135 4.14 1.53 28.80
CA VAL A 135 4.55 1.68 27.39
C VAL A 135 6.03 2.06 27.28
N LEU A 136 6.46 3.04 28.08
CA LEU A 136 7.85 3.51 28.08
C LEU A 136 8.81 2.42 28.58
N GLN A 137 8.44 1.71 29.64
CA GLN A 137 9.25 0.65 30.23
C GLN A 137 9.38 -0.57 29.31
N GLU A 138 8.28 -1.01 28.69
CA GLU A 138 8.31 -2.12 27.72
C GLU A 138 9.21 -1.79 26.53
N TYR A 139 9.10 -0.56 26.01
CA TYR A 139 9.96 -0.13 24.91
C TYR A 139 11.43 -0.05 25.31
N GLN A 140 11.74 0.49 26.50
CA GLN A 140 13.13 0.53 27.00
C GLN A 140 13.73 -0.87 27.17
N THR A 141 12.90 -1.86 27.51
CA THR A 141 13.36 -3.23 27.78
C THR A 141 13.50 -4.06 26.50
N THR A 142 12.57 -3.90 25.55
CA THR A 142 12.44 -4.80 24.38
C THR A 142 12.77 -4.12 23.05
N GLU A 143 12.95 -2.80 23.05
CA GLU A 143 13.08 -1.96 21.85
C GLU A 143 11.92 -2.13 20.86
N THR A 144 10.76 -2.59 21.32
CA THR A 144 9.54 -2.73 20.54
C THR A 144 8.32 -2.63 21.46
N LEU A 145 7.11 -2.82 20.90
CA LEU A 145 5.88 -2.90 21.68
C LEU A 145 5.05 -4.10 21.24
N THR A 146 4.42 -4.77 22.19
CA THR A 146 3.38 -5.79 21.98
C THR A 146 2.09 -5.16 21.43
N ASP A 147 1.20 -6.00 20.89
CA ASP A 147 -0.10 -5.54 20.37
C ASP A 147 -0.96 -4.88 21.47
N ALA A 148 -0.88 -5.37 22.71
CA ALA A 148 -1.61 -4.83 23.84
C ALA A 148 -1.11 -3.43 24.22
N THR A 149 0.20 -3.29 24.42
CA THR A 149 0.84 -2.05 24.88
C THR A 149 0.79 -0.96 23.81
N ARG A 150 0.98 -1.29 22.53
CA ARG A 150 0.75 -0.35 21.43
C ARG A 150 -0.69 0.15 21.36
N ARG A 151 -1.66 -0.74 21.59
CA ARG A 151 -3.08 -0.34 21.65
C ARG A 151 -3.35 0.57 22.85
N GLN A 152 -2.73 0.31 24.00
CA GLN A 152 -2.80 1.17 25.18
C GLN A 152 -2.22 2.56 24.90
N MET A 153 -1.03 2.64 24.32
CA MET A 153 -0.41 3.88 23.84
C MET A 153 -1.36 4.67 22.93
N VAL A 154 -1.88 4.04 21.87
CA VAL A 154 -2.81 4.70 20.94
C VAL A 154 -4.09 5.18 21.65
N ASN A 155 -4.60 4.44 22.64
CA ASN A 155 -5.77 4.86 23.40
C ASN A 155 -5.49 6.09 24.27
N ILE A 156 -4.34 6.14 24.95
CA ILE A 156 -3.91 7.27 25.78
C ILE A 156 -3.77 8.51 24.91
N LEU A 157 -3.05 8.40 23.80
CA LEU A 157 -2.77 9.51 22.88
C LEU A 157 -4.04 10.04 22.22
N VAL A 158 -4.96 9.15 21.80
CA VAL A 158 -6.25 9.58 21.24
C VAL A 158 -7.15 10.24 22.29
N ALA A 159 -7.13 9.77 23.54
CA ALA A 159 -7.87 10.42 24.61
C ALA A 159 -7.36 11.85 24.84
N HIS A 160 -6.04 12.01 24.98
CA HIS A 160 -5.41 13.33 25.10
C HIS A 160 -5.71 14.24 23.88
N MET A 161 -5.70 13.67 22.67
CA MET A 161 -6.04 14.41 21.45
C MET A 161 -7.49 14.91 21.47
N ILE A 162 -8.43 14.10 21.97
CA ILE A 162 -9.85 14.50 22.10
C ILE A 162 -10.01 15.57 23.18
N ASP A 163 -9.33 15.44 24.32
CA ASP A 163 -9.43 16.38 25.43
C ASP A 163 -8.96 17.80 25.03
N ASN A 164 -7.93 17.90 24.18
CA ASN A 164 -7.34 19.19 23.77
C ASN A 164 -7.85 19.76 22.43
N HIS A 165 -8.20 18.90 21.47
CA HIS A 165 -8.59 19.31 20.12
C HIS A 165 -10.04 18.94 19.77
N GLY A 166 -10.80 18.43 20.73
CA GLY A 166 -12.18 18.01 20.55
C GLY A 166 -12.34 16.70 19.78
N HIS A 167 -13.57 16.31 19.49
CA HIS A 167 -13.88 15.03 18.84
C HIS A 167 -13.49 14.95 17.36
N LEU A 168 -13.15 16.07 16.71
CA LEU A 168 -12.74 16.11 15.30
C LEU A 168 -11.37 16.81 15.15
N PRO A 169 -10.27 16.21 15.65
CA PRO A 169 -8.94 16.78 15.46
C PRO A 169 -8.61 16.93 13.98
N THR A 170 -7.95 18.03 13.61
CA THR A 170 -7.56 18.31 12.21
C THR A 170 -6.55 17.27 11.69
N LYS A 171 -6.37 17.20 10.36
CA LYS A 171 -5.40 16.27 9.77
C LYS A 171 -3.97 16.55 10.27
N ALA A 172 -3.59 17.82 10.41
CA ALA A 172 -2.28 18.24 10.89
C ALA A 172 -2.00 17.74 12.31
N VAL A 173 -2.96 17.91 13.24
CA VAL A 173 -2.83 17.40 14.62
C VAL A 173 -2.63 15.88 14.63
N ARG A 174 -3.38 15.14 13.82
CA ARG A 174 -3.21 13.67 13.73
C ARG A 174 -1.85 13.28 13.18
N GLU A 175 -1.34 14.00 12.18
CA GLU A 175 0.01 13.79 11.66
C GLU A 175 1.07 14.09 12.73
N ASP A 176 0.94 15.17 13.49
CA ASP A 176 1.93 15.54 14.50
C ASP A 176 2.02 14.51 15.63
N TYR A 177 0.88 13.93 16.05
CA TYR A 177 0.90 12.82 17.01
C TYR A 177 1.56 11.57 16.42
N ALA A 178 1.25 11.22 15.16
CA ALA A 178 1.86 10.06 14.51
C ALA A 178 3.38 10.22 14.32
N LYS A 179 3.83 11.43 13.93
CA LYS A 179 5.25 11.80 13.89
C LYS A 179 5.90 11.67 15.25
N GLY A 180 5.29 12.26 16.29
CA GLY A 180 5.80 12.20 17.65
C GLY A 180 6.01 10.77 18.16
N ILE A 181 5.11 9.85 17.81
CA ILE A 181 5.24 8.42 18.14
C ILE A 181 6.52 7.83 17.55
N VAL A 182 6.74 7.94 16.24
CA VAL A 182 7.93 7.34 15.60
C VAL A 182 9.23 8.05 15.96
N MET A 183 9.15 9.29 16.46
CA MET A 183 10.30 10.01 17.00
C MET A 183 10.65 9.59 18.43
N LEU A 184 9.65 9.27 19.25
CA LEU A 184 9.86 8.75 20.60
C LEU A 184 10.26 7.27 20.56
N PHE A 185 9.70 6.52 19.61
CA PHE A 185 9.90 5.08 19.42
C PHE A 185 10.44 4.76 18.01
N PRO A 186 11.73 5.03 17.73
CA PRO A 186 12.31 4.86 16.39
C PRO A 186 12.10 3.49 15.74
N SER A 187 12.11 2.40 16.51
CA SER A 187 11.93 1.04 15.98
C SER A 187 10.50 0.75 15.51
N LEU A 188 9.53 1.61 15.84
CA LEU A 188 8.17 1.50 15.32
C LEU A 188 8.04 2.15 13.94
N ARG A 189 9.05 2.87 13.46
CA ARG A 189 9.02 3.54 12.16
C ARG A 189 9.03 2.52 11.03
N ASP A 190 8.08 2.58 10.13
CA ASP A 190 8.09 1.72 8.94
C ASP A 190 9.15 2.22 7.93
N PRO A 191 10.22 1.45 7.65
CA PRO A 191 11.33 1.92 6.81
C PRO A 191 10.94 2.09 5.34
N TYR A 192 9.85 1.47 4.89
CA TYR A 192 9.41 1.50 3.49
C TYR A 192 8.23 2.45 3.25
N SER A 193 7.66 2.99 4.31
CA SER A 193 6.69 4.09 4.18
C SER A 193 7.43 5.41 3.95
N ASN A 194 6.80 6.34 3.21
CA ASN A 194 7.42 7.62 2.84
C ASN A 194 7.84 8.45 4.07
N LYS A 195 6.96 8.55 5.06
CA LYS A 195 7.19 9.29 6.30
C LYS A 195 7.48 8.38 7.50
N GLY A 196 7.19 7.09 7.39
CA GLY A 196 7.44 6.04 8.37
C GLY A 196 6.39 5.92 9.49
N TYR A 197 5.43 6.84 9.60
CA TYR A 197 4.38 6.84 10.64
C TYR A 197 2.98 6.51 10.11
N GLU A 198 2.86 6.17 8.84
CA GLU A 198 1.58 6.04 8.13
C GLU A 198 0.68 4.91 8.66
N HIS A 199 1.23 3.95 9.41
CA HIS A 199 0.44 2.95 10.12
C HIS A 199 -0.24 3.50 11.39
N PHE A 200 0.30 4.55 12.00
CA PHE A 200 -0.39 5.30 13.04
C PHE A 200 -1.40 6.28 12.45
N TYR A 201 -1.00 7.05 11.43
CA TYR A 201 -1.89 7.93 10.68
C TYR A 201 -1.37 8.23 9.28
N ASP A 202 -2.18 7.93 8.27
CA ASP A 202 -1.93 8.28 6.87
C ASP A 202 -2.91 9.38 6.43
N ALA A 203 -2.40 10.58 6.16
CA ALA A 203 -3.22 11.73 5.79
C ALA A 203 -3.84 11.61 4.39
N ALA A 204 -3.22 10.87 3.47
CA ALA A 204 -3.71 10.69 2.10
C ALA A 204 -4.94 9.78 2.09
N SER A 205 -4.89 8.68 2.83
CA SER A 205 -5.98 7.70 2.91
C SER A 205 -6.92 7.91 4.11
N ASN A 206 -6.57 8.77 5.05
CA ASN A 206 -7.26 8.97 6.34
C ASN A 206 -7.48 7.65 7.10
N THR A 207 -6.44 6.81 7.10
CA THR A 207 -6.37 5.51 7.80
C THR A 207 -5.29 5.52 8.89
N GLY A 208 -4.97 4.37 9.46
CA GLY A 208 -4.05 4.22 10.60
C GLY A 208 -4.74 3.96 11.94
N TYR A 209 -3.95 3.55 12.94
CA TYR A 209 -4.44 3.21 14.27
C TYR A 209 -5.13 4.39 14.99
N ILE A 210 -4.59 5.61 14.85
CA ILE A 210 -5.18 6.84 15.40
C ILE A 210 -6.55 7.10 14.76
N SER A 211 -6.61 7.07 13.42
CA SER A 211 -7.86 7.23 12.66
C SER A 211 -8.91 6.20 13.05
N TRP A 212 -8.52 4.92 13.18
CA TRP A 212 -9.43 3.86 13.55
C TRP A 212 -9.99 4.05 14.96
N ARG A 213 -9.12 4.42 15.92
CA ARG A 213 -9.53 4.65 17.31
C ARG A 213 -10.46 5.85 17.42
N LEU A 214 -10.15 6.98 16.79
CA LEU A 214 -11.02 8.16 16.72
C LEU A 214 -12.40 7.80 16.18
N LYS A 215 -12.47 7.13 15.02
CA LYS A 215 -13.76 6.68 14.42
C LYS A 215 -14.55 5.78 15.38
N ARG A 216 -13.87 4.93 16.16
CA ARG A 216 -14.53 4.02 17.11
C ARG A 216 -15.08 4.75 18.33
N VAL A 217 -14.36 5.74 18.85
CA VAL A 217 -14.84 6.59 19.95
C VAL A 217 -16.04 7.42 19.50
N GLN A 218 -15.96 8.06 18.33
CA GLN A 218 -17.06 8.84 17.75
C GLN A 218 -18.32 8.01 17.52
N ARG A 219 -18.18 6.76 17.04
CA ARG A 219 -19.31 5.83 16.86
C ARG A 219 -20.02 5.46 18.17
N LYS A 220 -19.31 5.46 19.31
CA LYS A 220 -19.94 5.23 20.62
C LYS A 220 -20.76 6.43 21.09
N ILE A 221 -20.37 7.64 20.69
CA ILE A 221 -21.05 8.90 21.05
C ILE A 221 -22.29 9.11 20.17
N ARG A 222 -22.20 8.78 18.87
CA ARG A 222 -23.32 8.90 17.92
C ARG A 222 -24.06 7.57 17.76
N ARG A 223 -24.97 7.24 18.67
CA ARG A 223 -26.05 6.29 18.35
C ARG A 223 -27.10 7.04 17.52
N GLY A 224 -27.13 6.85 16.20
CA GLY A 224 -28.31 7.24 15.40
C GLY A 224 -28.13 7.75 13.97
N TYR A 225 -26.93 8.00 13.45
CA TYR A 225 -26.80 8.44 12.04
C TYR A 225 -25.70 7.70 11.30
N ALA A 226 -26.12 7.03 10.22
CA ALA A 226 -25.23 6.46 9.23
C ALA A 226 -24.36 7.58 8.64
N MET A 227 -23.04 7.38 8.66
CA MET A 227 -22.11 8.28 7.99
C MET A 227 -21.77 7.73 6.61
N SER A 228 -21.65 8.67 5.67
CA SER A 228 -21.36 8.48 4.26
C SER A 228 -20.08 7.64 4.02
N PRO A 229 -20.01 6.84 2.93
CA PRO A 229 -18.80 6.14 2.55
C PRO A 229 -17.65 7.13 2.34
N ASN A 230 -16.43 6.75 2.74
CA ASN A 230 -15.23 7.56 2.49
C ASN A 230 -15.17 7.94 1.00
N THR A 231 -14.98 9.21 0.68
CA THR A 231 -14.43 9.65 -0.60
C THR A 231 -13.00 9.14 -0.67
N SER A 232 -12.79 8.03 -1.37
CA SER A 232 -11.46 7.61 -1.79
C SER A 232 -10.93 8.64 -2.75
N THR A 233 -9.86 9.33 -2.38
CA THR A 233 -8.99 10.02 -3.32
C THR A 233 -8.50 9.01 -4.36
N ASP A 234 -8.52 9.45 -5.62
CA ASP A 234 -8.28 8.70 -6.84
C ASP A 234 -6.79 8.31 -6.98
N ILE A 235 -6.36 7.37 -6.14
CA ILE A 235 -5.14 6.60 -6.36
C ILE A 235 -5.63 5.21 -6.73
N SER A 236 -5.71 4.92 -8.03
CA SER A 236 -5.93 3.55 -8.51
C SER A 236 -4.90 2.65 -7.82
N PRO A 237 -5.32 1.73 -6.92
CA PRO A 237 -4.38 0.94 -6.16
C PRO A 237 -3.56 0.12 -7.15
N ARG A 238 -2.23 0.25 -7.08
CA ARG A 238 -1.35 -0.71 -7.75
C ARG A 238 -1.57 -2.10 -7.15
N GLY A 239 -1.16 -3.17 -7.83
CA GLY A 239 -1.43 -4.55 -7.40
C GLY A 239 -1.20 -5.56 -8.53
N PRO A 240 -1.53 -6.84 -8.32
CA PRO A 240 -1.41 -7.86 -9.37
C PRO A 240 -2.18 -7.45 -10.63
N ASN A 241 -3.36 -6.84 -10.45
CA ASN A 241 -4.22 -6.42 -11.55
C ASN A 241 -3.85 -5.09 -12.23
N PHE A 242 -2.77 -4.45 -11.82
CA PHE A 242 -2.31 -3.21 -12.43
C PHE A 242 -1.61 -3.49 -13.76
N GLN A 243 -2.09 -2.89 -14.85
CA GLN A 243 -1.46 -3.05 -16.17
C GLN A 243 -0.08 -2.38 -16.19
N ARG A 244 0.96 -3.17 -16.40
CA ARG A 244 2.35 -2.72 -16.44
C ARG A 244 2.81 -2.57 -17.88
N THR A 245 3.44 -1.43 -18.18
CA THR A 245 4.18 -1.26 -19.43
C THR A 245 5.53 -1.96 -19.28
N VAL A 246 5.69 -3.08 -19.97
CA VAL A 246 6.94 -3.85 -20.01
C VAL A 246 7.50 -3.75 -21.42
N ASN A 247 8.82 -3.58 -21.56
CA ASN A 247 9.49 -3.62 -22.85
C ASN A 247 10.33 -4.90 -22.92
N VAL A 248 9.76 -5.95 -23.51
CA VAL A 248 10.48 -7.22 -23.72
C VAL A 248 10.97 -7.26 -25.16
N GLU A 249 12.24 -7.58 -25.38
CA GLU A 249 12.79 -7.73 -26.73
C GLU A 249 12.21 -8.96 -27.45
N ARG A 250 12.25 -8.93 -28.79
CA ARG A 250 11.92 -10.07 -29.69
C ARG A 250 10.48 -10.60 -29.52
N GLN A 251 9.54 -9.70 -29.28
CA GLN A 251 8.13 -10.03 -29.17
C GLN A 251 7.51 -10.15 -30.55
N LEU A 252 6.77 -11.24 -30.78
CA LEU A 252 6.07 -11.48 -32.03
C LEU A 252 4.73 -10.75 -32.06
N ASP A 253 4.34 -10.31 -33.24
CA ASP A 253 3.04 -9.68 -33.51
C ASP A 253 2.35 -10.33 -34.73
N GLY A 254 1.11 -9.92 -34.98
CA GLY A 254 0.33 -10.33 -36.15
C GLY A 254 0.27 -11.85 -36.38
N SER A 255 0.58 -12.27 -37.62
CA SER A 255 0.56 -13.67 -38.04
C SER A 255 1.65 -14.51 -37.37
N ALA A 256 2.86 -13.95 -37.19
CA ALA A 256 3.97 -14.67 -36.57
C ALA A 256 3.65 -15.06 -35.12
N CYS A 257 2.92 -14.20 -34.41
CA CYS A 257 2.42 -14.51 -33.07
C CYS A 257 1.41 -15.66 -33.09
N GLN A 258 0.45 -15.64 -34.04
CA GLN A 258 -0.55 -16.71 -34.19
C GLN A 258 0.09 -18.05 -34.56
N GLU A 259 1.08 -18.05 -35.44
CA GLU A 259 1.86 -19.23 -35.81
C GLU A 259 2.61 -19.80 -34.60
N ALA A 260 3.23 -18.95 -33.79
CA ALA A 260 3.90 -19.37 -32.55
C ALA A 260 2.92 -19.99 -31.54
N ILE A 261 1.72 -19.42 -31.37
CA ILE A 261 0.66 -19.97 -30.51
C ILE A 261 0.17 -21.32 -31.06
N SER A 262 -0.03 -21.44 -32.37
CA SER A 262 -0.42 -22.72 -32.99
C SER A 262 0.67 -23.79 -32.82
N LEU A 263 1.94 -23.41 -32.94
CA LEU A 263 3.08 -24.32 -32.71
C LEU A 263 3.11 -24.80 -31.26
N LEU A 264 2.84 -23.90 -30.30
CA LEU A 264 2.79 -24.22 -28.87
C LEU A 264 1.76 -25.30 -28.55
N ASN A 265 0.67 -25.43 -29.31
CA ASN A 265 -0.34 -26.48 -29.10
C ASN A 265 0.16 -27.89 -29.43
N HIS A 266 1.19 -28.04 -30.27
CA HIS A 266 1.65 -29.33 -30.77
C HIS A 266 3.08 -29.69 -30.36
N THR A 267 3.92 -28.71 -30.03
CA THR A 267 5.30 -28.98 -29.61
C THR A 267 5.38 -29.60 -28.21
N THR A 268 6.34 -30.51 -28.02
CA THR A 268 6.71 -31.10 -26.72
C THR A 268 8.16 -30.76 -26.33
N ASP A 269 8.90 -30.05 -27.19
CA ASP A 269 10.27 -29.64 -26.88
C ASP A 269 10.27 -28.51 -25.87
N LYS A 270 10.76 -28.79 -24.66
CA LYS A 270 10.82 -27.84 -23.55
C LYS A 270 11.55 -26.55 -23.92
N SER A 271 12.70 -26.63 -24.60
CA SER A 271 13.48 -25.43 -24.95
C SER A 271 12.71 -24.53 -25.90
N LEU A 272 12.06 -25.13 -26.91
CA LEU A 272 11.22 -24.43 -27.86
C LEU A 272 9.96 -23.85 -27.21
N ILE A 273 9.35 -24.58 -26.25
CA ILE A 273 8.20 -24.08 -25.48
C ILE A 273 8.59 -22.81 -24.73
N PHE A 274 9.69 -22.82 -23.95
CA PHE A 274 10.14 -21.64 -23.21
C PHE A 274 10.44 -20.47 -24.15
N GLN A 275 11.14 -20.72 -25.26
CA GLN A 275 11.42 -19.69 -26.25
C GLN A 275 10.13 -19.07 -26.82
N LYS A 276 9.19 -19.90 -27.31
CA LYS A 276 7.95 -19.41 -27.93
C LYS A 276 6.99 -18.80 -26.92
N MET A 277 6.98 -19.30 -25.69
CA MET A 277 6.28 -18.64 -24.58
C MET A 277 6.86 -17.23 -24.39
N ARG A 278 8.18 -17.08 -24.25
CA ARG A 278 8.81 -15.75 -24.10
C ARG A 278 8.48 -14.81 -25.27
N GLU A 279 8.57 -15.28 -26.50
CA GLU A 279 8.29 -14.49 -27.73
C GLU A 279 6.81 -14.03 -27.85
N THR A 280 5.88 -14.71 -27.16
CA THR A 280 4.43 -14.41 -27.20
C THR A 280 3.91 -13.72 -25.92
N PHE A 281 4.82 -13.27 -25.04
CA PHE A 281 4.49 -12.68 -23.75
C PHE A 281 3.58 -11.44 -23.84
N HIS A 282 3.83 -10.52 -24.77
CA HIS A 282 2.96 -9.33 -24.94
C HIS A 282 1.54 -9.70 -25.36
N TYR A 283 1.37 -10.74 -26.17
CA TYR A 283 0.05 -11.23 -26.53
C TYR A 283 -0.68 -11.77 -25.29
N ARG A 284 0.00 -12.56 -24.46
CA ARG A 284 -0.55 -13.05 -23.19
C ARG A 284 -0.91 -11.92 -22.24
N GLN A 285 -0.05 -10.91 -22.08
CA GLN A 285 -0.36 -9.74 -21.25
C GLN A 285 -1.59 -8.98 -21.75
N LYS A 286 -1.73 -8.78 -23.07
CA LYS A 286 -2.96 -8.17 -23.62
C LYS A 286 -4.18 -9.06 -23.36
N LEU A 287 -4.05 -10.38 -23.48
CA LEU A 287 -5.13 -11.34 -23.26
C LEU A 287 -5.63 -11.32 -21.80
N VAL A 288 -4.75 -11.36 -20.81
CA VAL A 288 -5.17 -11.37 -19.39
C VAL A 288 -5.72 -10.04 -18.90
N ASN A 289 -5.36 -8.93 -19.56
CA ASN A 289 -5.81 -7.57 -19.20
C ASN A 289 -7.03 -7.09 -20.00
N ASP A 290 -7.55 -7.89 -20.94
CA ASP A 290 -8.70 -7.53 -21.78
C ASP A 290 -10.00 -8.05 -21.12
N PRO A 291 -10.81 -7.19 -20.48
CA PRO A 291 -12.06 -7.60 -19.84
C PRO A 291 -13.15 -8.03 -20.84
N GLY A 292 -12.97 -7.78 -22.14
CA GLY A 292 -13.91 -8.15 -23.20
C GLY A 292 -13.63 -9.50 -23.87
N ARG A 293 -12.48 -10.13 -23.60
CA ARG A 293 -12.15 -11.46 -24.15
C ARG A 293 -12.70 -12.57 -23.27
N SER A 294 -13.43 -13.50 -23.89
CA SER A 294 -13.95 -14.71 -23.26
C SER A 294 -12.92 -15.83 -23.14
N ASP A 295 -11.80 -15.74 -23.85
CA ASP A 295 -10.86 -16.83 -23.99
C ASP A 295 -10.00 -16.97 -22.73
N ASN A 296 -10.09 -18.13 -22.08
CA ASN A 296 -9.27 -18.43 -20.92
C ASN A 296 -7.80 -18.54 -21.34
N ILE A 297 -6.90 -17.83 -20.66
CA ILE A 297 -5.44 -17.90 -20.88
C ILE A 297 -4.91 -19.34 -20.94
N LEU A 298 -5.44 -20.24 -20.11
CA LEU A 298 -5.05 -21.66 -20.07
C LEU A 298 -5.55 -22.44 -21.29
N SER A 299 -6.62 -21.99 -21.94
CA SER A 299 -7.13 -22.59 -23.18
C SER A 299 -6.30 -22.15 -24.40
N THR A 300 -5.85 -20.89 -24.43
CA THR A 300 -4.99 -20.37 -25.50
C THR A 300 -3.53 -20.81 -25.35
N PHE A 301 -3.06 -20.96 -24.11
CA PHE A 301 -1.69 -21.37 -23.78
C PHE A 301 -1.72 -22.61 -22.87
N PRO A 302 -2.09 -23.79 -23.42
CA PRO A 302 -2.21 -25.02 -22.63
C PRO A 302 -0.90 -25.51 -22.03
N ARG A 303 0.26 -25.00 -22.49
CA ARG A 303 1.57 -25.36 -21.95
C ARG A 303 1.78 -24.96 -20.49
N PHE A 304 0.99 -24.03 -19.95
CA PHE A 304 0.97 -23.80 -18.50
C PHE A 304 0.50 -25.03 -17.70
N LEU A 305 -0.23 -25.97 -18.32
CA LEU A 305 -0.80 -27.14 -17.63
C LEU A 305 0.16 -28.33 -17.57
N ASP A 306 1.17 -28.37 -18.44
CA ASP A 306 2.07 -29.53 -18.59
C ASP A 306 3.56 -29.17 -18.41
N THR A 307 3.92 -27.89 -18.52
CA THR A 307 5.31 -27.43 -18.52
C THR A 307 5.62 -26.60 -17.27
N LYS A 308 6.38 -27.19 -16.35
CA LYS A 308 6.88 -26.54 -15.13
C LYS A 308 7.79 -25.36 -15.44
N GLY A 309 7.66 -24.26 -14.68
CA GLY A 309 8.54 -23.09 -14.72
C GLY A 309 8.06 -21.91 -15.59
N LEU A 310 6.94 -22.06 -16.31
CA LEU A 310 6.43 -20.98 -17.18
C LEU A 310 5.87 -19.79 -16.40
N VAL A 311 5.30 -20.02 -15.21
CA VAL A 311 4.85 -18.93 -14.31
C VAL A 311 6.04 -18.08 -13.87
N ASP A 312 7.14 -18.73 -13.47
CA ASP A 312 8.36 -18.04 -13.08
C ASP A 312 8.99 -17.24 -14.24
N GLN A 313 9.01 -17.82 -15.45
CA GLN A 313 9.47 -17.12 -16.65
C GLN A 313 8.66 -15.84 -16.90
N ASP A 314 7.33 -15.94 -16.95
CA ASP A 314 6.48 -14.78 -17.26
C ASP A 314 6.52 -13.73 -16.15
N PHE A 315 6.69 -14.14 -14.89
CA PHE A 315 6.91 -13.21 -13.79
C PHE A 315 8.25 -12.48 -13.90
N THR A 316 9.32 -13.20 -14.25
CA THR A 316 10.64 -12.63 -14.49
C THR A 316 10.62 -11.63 -15.65
N LEU A 317 9.82 -11.89 -16.69
CA LEU A 317 9.60 -10.94 -17.79
C LEU A 317 8.81 -9.70 -17.36
N LEU A 318 7.87 -9.84 -16.42
CA LEU A 318 7.10 -8.71 -15.86
C LEU A 318 7.93 -7.76 -15.00
N PHE A 319 8.93 -8.30 -14.32
CA PHE A 319 9.79 -7.57 -13.39
C PHE A 319 11.25 -7.71 -13.83
N ASP A 320 12.01 -8.56 -13.15
CA ASP A 320 13.38 -8.92 -13.45
C ASP A 320 13.78 -10.15 -12.62
N GLU A 321 14.95 -10.72 -12.89
CA GLU A 321 15.47 -11.91 -12.19
C GLU A 321 15.72 -11.62 -10.70
N GLU A 322 16.22 -10.42 -10.38
CA GLU A 322 16.48 -10.01 -9.00
C GLU A 322 15.20 -10.06 -8.17
N THR A 323 14.14 -9.40 -8.66
CA THR A 323 12.81 -9.34 -8.04
C THR A 323 12.20 -10.73 -7.95
N SER A 324 12.28 -11.52 -9.01
CA SER A 324 11.76 -12.89 -9.04
C SER A 324 12.37 -13.80 -7.96
N ALA A 325 13.64 -13.60 -7.61
CA ALA A 325 14.34 -14.43 -6.64
C ALA A 325 14.20 -13.98 -5.17
N ARG A 326 13.60 -12.81 -4.89
CA ARG A 326 13.65 -12.16 -3.56
C ARG A 326 13.09 -13.00 -2.42
N LEU A 327 11.95 -13.67 -2.64
CA LEU A 327 11.37 -14.52 -1.60
C LEU A 327 12.33 -15.65 -1.24
N LEU A 328 12.82 -16.39 -2.23
CA LEU A 328 13.72 -17.52 -2.00
C LEU A 328 15.08 -17.08 -1.42
N GLN A 329 15.59 -15.91 -1.78
CA GLN A 329 16.85 -15.38 -1.27
C GLN A 329 16.75 -14.88 0.18
N LYS A 330 15.65 -14.20 0.53
CA LYS A 330 15.53 -13.49 1.81
C LYS A 330 14.76 -14.27 2.87
N TRP A 331 13.94 -15.24 2.50
CA TRP A 331 13.03 -15.88 3.45
C TRP A 331 13.77 -16.59 4.57
N ASP A 332 14.60 -17.58 4.27
CA ASP A 332 15.29 -18.36 5.28
C ASP A 332 16.31 -17.53 6.08
N VAL A 333 17.01 -16.61 5.41
CA VAL A 333 18.08 -15.82 6.02
C VAL A 333 17.54 -14.73 6.95
N PHE A 334 16.41 -14.11 6.60
CA PHE A 334 15.94 -12.91 7.30
C PHE A 334 14.49 -13.02 7.79
N PHE A 335 13.54 -13.38 6.92
CA PHE A 335 12.12 -13.30 7.30
C PHE A 335 11.67 -14.44 8.23
N LYS A 336 12.05 -15.68 7.94
CA LYS A 336 11.69 -16.87 8.72
C LYS A 336 12.03 -16.75 10.21
N PRO A 337 13.28 -16.44 10.62
CA PRO A 337 13.60 -16.31 12.06
C PRO A 337 12.81 -15.17 12.73
N ASN A 338 12.67 -14.02 12.06
CA ASN A 338 11.94 -12.87 12.61
C ASN A 338 10.42 -13.15 12.71
N VAL A 339 9.83 -13.85 11.74
CA VAL A 339 8.43 -14.28 11.76
C VAL A 339 8.19 -15.26 12.92
N ILE A 340 9.08 -16.23 13.13
CA ILE A 340 8.97 -17.17 14.26
C ILE A 340 9.05 -16.43 15.59
N LYS A 341 10.02 -15.51 15.74
CA LYS A 341 10.20 -14.68 16.93
C LYS A 341 8.95 -13.84 17.25
N GLU A 342 8.39 -13.17 16.26
CA GLU A 342 7.15 -12.39 16.44
C GLU A 342 5.94 -13.29 16.73
N ALA A 343 5.84 -14.45 16.08
CA ALA A 343 4.73 -15.37 16.31
C ALA A 343 4.71 -15.93 17.74
N LYS A 344 5.87 -16.12 18.37
CA LYS A 344 5.98 -16.53 19.78
C LYS A 344 5.39 -15.52 20.77
N GLN A 345 5.26 -14.25 20.38
CA GLN A 345 4.66 -13.21 21.21
C GLN A 345 3.12 -13.20 21.15
N LEU A 346 2.52 -13.94 20.20
CA LEU A 346 1.07 -14.07 20.12
C LEU A 346 0.53 -14.92 21.28
N THR A 347 -0.77 -14.79 21.54
CA THR A 347 -1.46 -15.66 22.49
C THR A 347 -1.32 -17.13 22.06
N SER A 348 -0.72 -17.94 22.93
CA SER A 348 -0.43 -19.34 22.67
C SER A 348 -1.72 -20.15 22.48
N THR A 349 -1.87 -20.72 21.28
CA THR A 349 -2.92 -21.69 20.92
C THR A 349 -2.26 -23.04 20.58
N PRO A 350 -2.98 -24.18 20.69
CA PRO A 350 -2.44 -25.48 20.29
C PRO A 350 -1.92 -25.48 18.84
N GLU A 351 -2.64 -24.85 17.94
CA GLU A 351 -2.31 -24.75 16.51
C GLU A 351 -1.05 -23.92 16.30
N LEU A 352 -0.98 -22.74 16.94
CA LEU A 352 0.20 -21.86 16.85
C LEU A 352 1.44 -22.55 17.44
N ARG A 353 1.34 -23.24 18.57
CA ARG A 353 2.45 -23.99 19.16
C ARG A 353 2.98 -25.06 18.21
N ARG A 354 2.09 -25.79 17.53
CA ARG A 354 2.47 -26.79 16.53
C ARG A 354 3.17 -26.17 15.33
N LEU A 355 2.69 -25.02 14.85
CA LEU A 355 3.32 -24.31 13.73
C LEU A 355 4.72 -23.79 14.11
N VAL A 356 4.87 -23.21 15.31
CA VAL A 356 6.18 -22.76 15.82
C VAL A 356 7.14 -23.95 15.95
N GLN A 357 6.69 -25.05 16.56
CA GLN A 357 7.51 -26.25 16.70
C GLN A 357 7.95 -26.80 15.33
N SER A 358 7.05 -26.89 14.35
CA SER A 358 7.40 -27.33 13.00
C SER A 358 8.39 -26.37 12.33
N ALA A 359 8.15 -25.05 12.40
CA ALA A 359 9.00 -24.05 11.76
C ALA A 359 10.44 -24.00 12.33
N GLU A 360 10.63 -24.32 13.62
CA GLU A 360 11.93 -24.35 14.31
C GLU A 360 12.63 -25.70 14.28
N SER A 361 11.99 -26.71 13.68
CA SER A 361 12.54 -28.05 13.71
C SER A 361 13.86 -28.13 12.96
N PRO A 362 14.87 -28.87 13.47
CA PRO A 362 16.08 -29.11 12.71
C PRO A 362 15.78 -29.94 11.47
N ILE A 363 16.49 -29.64 10.38
CA ILE A 363 16.37 -30.32 9.09
C ILE A 363 16.58 -31.83 9.29
N GLY A 364 15.61 -32.65 8.89
CA GLY A 364 15.73 -34.11 8.90
C GLY A 364 15.23 -34.84 10.16
N ARG A 365 14.56 -34.17 11.11
CA ARG A 365 13.76 -34.89 12.10
C ARG A 365 12.41 -35.27 11.50
N ASP A 366 12.19 -36.57 11.34
CA ASP A 366 10.85 -37.11 11.06
C ASP A 366 9.94 -36.81 12.26
N PHE A 367 8.91 -36.00 12.03
CA PHE A 367 7.80 -35.90 12.97
C PHE A 367 6.89 -37.10 12.74
N ASP A 368 6.69 -37.92 13.78
CA ASP A 368 5.71 -39.01 13.80
C ASP A 368 4.25 -38.51 13.70
N GLU A 369 4.00 -37.19 13.80
CA GLU A 369 2.68 -36.62 13.61
C GLU A 369 2.39 -36.33 12.13
N ALA A 370 1.65 -37.21 11.47
CA ALA A 370 1.18 -37.11 10.07
C ALA A 370 0.37 -35.83 9.71
N THR A 371 0.17 -34.92 10.67
CA THR A 371 -0.68 -33.73 10.55
C THR A 371 0.09 -32.40 10.53
N THR A 372 1.41 -32.40 10.72
CA THR A 372 2.22 -31.18 10.68
C THR A 372 2.67 -30.85 9.26
N TYR A 373 2.67 -29.56 8.92
CA TYR A 373 3.30 -29.07 7.68
C TYR A 373 4.82 -29.10 7.80
N ASP A 374 5.53 -29.04 6.67
CA ASP A 374 6.98 -28.81 6.70
C ASP A 374 7.36 -27.43 7.27
N GLN A 375 8.66 -27.24 7.52
CA GLN A 375 9.20 -26.04 8.19
C GLN A 375 8.87 -24.75 7.43
N ASP A 376 8.91 -24.79 6.10
CA ASP A 376 8.74 -23.62 5.25
C ASP A 376 7.27 -23.23 5.21
N MET A 377 6.38 -24.20 4.96
CA MET A 377 4.95 -23.98 5.01
C MET A 377 4.49 -23.54 6.40
N ALA A 378 5.02 -24.14 7.47
CA ALA A 378 4.72 -23.71 8.82
C ALA A 378 5.12 -22.25 9.05
N SER A 379 6.30 -21.82 8.61
CA SER A 379 6.74 -20.42 8.73
C SER A 379 5.87 -19.44 7.94
N LEU A 380 5.38 -19.83 6.76
CA LEU A 380 4.46 -19.02 5.96
C LEU A 380 3.08 -18.92 6.63
N LEU A 381 2.60 -20.00 7.24
CA LEU A 381 1.36 -19.98 8.02
C LEU A 381 1.50 -19.15 9.30
N LEU A 382 2.66 -19.12 9.96
CA LEU A 382 2.93 -18.20 11.07
C LEU A 382 2.82 -16.74 10.62
N LEU A 383 3.31 -16.39 9.43
CA LEU A 383 3.12 -15.04 8.86
C LEU A 383 1.62 -14.72 8.69
N LEU A 384 0.80 -15.69 8.30
CA LEU A 384 -0.66 -15.50 8.20
C LEU A 384 -1.32 -15.27 9.58
N HIS A 385 -0.82 -15.89 10.65
CA HIS A 385 -1.26 -15.61 12.02
C HIS A 385 -0.87 -14.21 12.48
N LEU A 386 0.29 -13.69 12.05
CA LEU A 386 0.74 -12.32 12.32
C LEU A 386 -0.07 -11.27 11.54
N LEU A 387 -0.56 -11.64 10.37
CA LEU A 387 -1.34 -10.83 9.43
C LEU A 387 -2.76 -11.40 9.23
N PRO A 388 -3.59 -11.50 10.30
CA PRO A 388 -4.87 -12.14 10.20
C PRO A 388 -5.79 -11.42 9.18
N PRO A 389 -6.77 -12.15 8.62
CA PRO A 389 -7.78 -11.56 7.74
C PRO A 389 -8.38 -10.30 8.36
N SER A 390 -8.56 -9.27 7.55
CA SER A 390 -9.27 -8.08 8.01
C SER A 390 -10.67 -8.49 8.45
N PRO A 391 -11.13 -8.10 9.66
CA PRO A 391 -12.47 -8.44 10.09
C PRO A 391 -13.46 -7.90 9.07
N GLY A 392 -14.32 -8.79 8.58
CA GLY A 392 -15.38 -8.45 7.65
C GLY A 392 -16.24 -7.28 8.14
N GLY A 393 -16.98 -6.67 7.21
CA GLY A 393 -18.02 -5.73 7.58
C GLY A 393 -19.06 -6.39 8.51
N PRO A 394 -20.01 -5.63 9.06
CA PRO A 394 -21.02 -6.14 10.00
C PRO A 394 -21.81 -7.37 9.52
N LYS A 395 -21.78 -7.66 8.21
CA LYS A 395 -22.52 -8.74 7.55
C LYS A 395 -21.66 -9.91 7.07
N SER A 396 -20.34 -9.89 7.24
CA SER A 396 -19.49 -11.02 6.85
C SER A 396 -18.87 -11.72 8.06
N PRO A 397 -18.83 -13.06 8.05
CA PRO A 397 -18.26 -13.83 9.14
C PRO A 397 -16.77 -13.49 9.31
N LYS A 398 -16.31 -13.46 10.56
CA LYS A 398 -14.89 -13.34 10.86
C LYS A 398 -14.19 -14.62 10.37
N ILE A 399 -13.19 -14.45 9.50
CA ILE A 399 -12.36 -15.54 9.00
C ILE A 399 -11.18 -15.65 9.98
N SER A 400 -10.97 -16.82 10.57
CA SER A 400 -9.81 -17.06 11.42
C SER A 400 -8.54 -17.22 10.56
N ALA A 401 -7.36 -17.12 11.18
CA ALA A 401 -6.11 -17.40 10.48
C ALA A 401 -6.04 -18.86 9.97
N CYS A 402 -6.65 -19.80 10.70
CA CYS A 402 -6.76 -21.19 10.28
C CYS A 402 -7.67 -21.34 9.05
N ASP A 403 -8.84 -20.70 9.03
CA ASP A 403 -9.73 -20.72 7.86
C ASP A 403 -9.09 -20.04 6.64
N ALA A 404 -8.23 -19.04 6.88
CA ALA A 404 -7.45 -18.39 5.83
C ALA A 404 -6.34 -19.31 5.30
N ALA A 405 -5.71 -20.12 6.16
CA ALA A 405 -4.70 -21.10 5.75
C ALA A 405 -5.28 -22.11 4.73
N GLU A 406 -6.52 -22.54 4.93
CA GLU A 406 -7.24 -23.42 4.00
C GLU A 406 -7.54 -22.78 2.64
N ARG A 407 -7.46 -21.44 2.55
CA ARG A 407 -7.57 -20.71 1.27
C ARG A 407 -6.21 -20.54 0.58
N LEU A 408 -5.11 -20.69 1.32
CA LEU A 408 -3.76 -20.60 0.78
C LEU A 408 -3.29 -21.96 0.27
N VAL A 409 -3.43 -23.01 1.08
CA VAL A 409 -2.96 -24.35 0.78
C VAL A 409 -3.98 -25.41 1.20
N VAL A 410 -4.23 -26.36 0.31
CA VAL A 410 -5.05 -27.54 0.57
C VAL A 410 -4.19 -28.79 0.39
N PHE A 411 -4.12 -29.61 1.45
CA PHE A 411 -3.47 -30.90 1.38
C PHE A 411 -4.40 -31.92 0.75
N HIS A 412 -3.88 -32.66 -0.23
CA HIS A 412 -4.58 -33.76 -0.89
C HIS A 412 -3.72 -35.02 -0.80
N LYS A 413 -4.33 -36.11 -0.35
CA LYS A 413 -3.60 -37.37 -0.18
C LYS A 413 -3.43 -38.05 -1.54
N SER A 414 -2.19 -38.41 -1.91
CA SER A 414 -1.85 -38.92 -3.26
C SER A 414 -2.67 -40.14 -3.73
N CYS A 415 -3.35 -40.86 -2.83
CA CYS A 415 -4.20 -42.01 -3.17
C CYS A 415 -5.69 -41.66 -3.42
N CYS A 416 -6.08 -40.39 -3.31
CA CYS A 416 -7.46 -39.93 -3.51
C CYS A 416 -7.66 -39.40 -4.94
N SER A 417 -8.90 -39.34 -5.42
CA SER A 417 -9.18 -38.76 -6.75
C SER A 417 -9.07 -37.23 -6.70
N LEU A 418 -8.39 -36.65 -7.68
CA LEU A 418 -8.36 -35.19 -7.88
C LEU A 418 -9.72 -34.66 -8.36
N GLU A 419 -10.53 -35.47 -9.04
CA GLU A 419 -11.86 -35.07 -9.50
C GLU A 419 -12.86 -34.90 -8.35
N GLU A 420 -12.70 -35.68 -7.28
CA GLU A 420 -13.51 -35.55 -6.07
C GLU A 420 -13.20 -34.23 -5.34
N HIS A 421 -11.93 -33.82 -5.34
CA HIS A 421 -11.49 -32.54 -4.80
C HIS A 421 -12.16 -31.36 -5.51
N PHE A 422 -12.23 -31.36 -6.84
CA PHE A 422 -12.89 -30.31 -7.61
C PHE A 422 -14.41 -30.25 -7.42
N ARG A 423 -15.06 -31.39 -7.13
CA ARG A 423 -16.50 -31.43 -6.87
C ARG A 423 -16.88 -30.78 -5.53
N ASN A 424 -15.99 -30.90 -4.55
CA ASN A 424 -16.25 -30.46 -3.17
C ASN A 424 -15.81 -29.01 -2.89
N GLN A 425 -15.06 -28.40 -3.81
CA GLN A 425 -14.54 -27.06 -3.60
C GLN A 425 -15.46 -25.95 -4.08
N GLN A 426 -15.59 -24.92 -3.25
CA GLN A 426 -16.15 -23.63 -3.63
C GLN A 426 -15.22 -22.93 -4.63
N SER A 427 -15.76 -22.00 -5.43
CA SER A 427 -15.07 -21.20 -6.47
C SER A 427 -13.96 -20.28 -5.93
N ARG A 428 -12.98 -20.84 -5.22
CA ARG A 428 -11.86 -20.16 -4.57
C ARG A 428 -10.62 -20.42 -5.43
N GLN A 429 -10.01 -19.37 -5.96
CA GLN A 429 -8.83 -19.44 -6.79
C GLN A 429 -8.06 -18.11 -6.78
N PRO A 430 -6.75 -18.13 -7.00
CA PRO A 430 -5.89 -19.31 -7.03
C PRO A 430 -5.55 -19.81 -5.61
N TYR A 431 -5.22 -21.09 -5.46
CA TYR A 431 -4.66 -21.64 -4.21
C TYR A 431 -3.70 -22.79 -4.50
N LEU A 432 -2.90 -23.17 -3.51
CA LEU A 432 -1.93 -24.26 -3.63
C LEU A 432 -2.55 -25.61 -3.27
N LEU A 433 -2.45 -26.58 -4.18
CA LEU A 433 -2.77 -27.98 -3.92
C LEU A 433 -1.48 -28.74 -3.64
N ALA A 434 -1.31 -29.18 -2.40
CA ALA A 434 -0.16 -29.95 -1.95
C ALA A 434 -0.52 -31.44 -1.94
N VAL A 435 -0.01 -32.18 -2.93
CA VAL A 435 -0.31 -33.62 -3.11
C VAL A 435 0.81 -34.44 -2.49
N GLY A 436 0.48 -35.24 -1.48
CA GLY A 436 1.49 -36.03 -0.76
C GLY A 436 0.91 -37.17 0.07
N ARG A 437 1.81 -37.94 0.70
CA ARG A 437 1.43 -39.01 1.64
C ARG A 437 0.97 -38.44 2.98
N GLN A 438 1.66 -37.39 3.44
CA GLN A 438 1.44 -36.68 4.70
C GLN A 438 1.70 -35.18 4.50
N LYS A 439 1.22 -34.32 5.41
CA LYS A 439 1.37 -32.86 5.27
C LYS A 439 2.82 -32.36 5.32
N ASN A 440 3.72 -33.13 5.91
CA ASN A 440 5.17 -32.88 5.96
C ASN A 440 5.94 -33.59 4.83
N GLN A 441 5.26 -34.43 4.03
CA GLN A 441 5.84 -35.24 2.95
C GLN A 441 5.00 -35.03 1.68
N ILE A 442 5.21 -33.89 1.05
CA ILE A 442 4.54 -33.51 -0.19
C ILE A 442 5.37 -34.00 -1.39
N ASP A 443 4.72 -34.71 -2.31
CA ASP A 443 5.33 -35.23 -3.53
C ASP A 443 5.34 -34.14 -4.62
N ASN A 444 4.21 -33.44 -4.78
CA ASN A 444 4.03 -32.43 -5.82
C ASN A 444 3.14 -31.28 -5.34
N PHE A 445 3.40 -30.10 -5.90
CA PHE A 445 2.56 -28.92 -5.73
C PHE A 445 1.93 -28.51 -7.06
N TYR A 446 0.68 -28.04 -6.99
CA TYR A 446 -0.03 -27.48 -8.11
C TYR A 446 -0.70 -26.17 -7.72
N ILE A 447 -0.72 -25.20 -8.62
CA ILE A 447 -1.58 -24.01 -8.48
C ILE A 447 -2.91 -24.37 -9.11
N THR A 448 -3.98 -24.31 -8.31
CA THR A 448 -5.33 -24.55 -8.82
C THR A 448 -5.95 -23.23 -9.28
N MET A 449 -6.34 -23.17 -10.55
CA MET A 449 -6.99 -22.02 -11.17
C MET A 449 -7.93 -22.51 -12.27
N ASP A 450 -9.15 -21.98 -12.32
CA ASP A 450 -10.22 -22.30 -13.25
C ASP A 450 -10.48 -23.81 -13.40
N LYS A 451 -10.42 -24.55 -12.29
CA LYS A 451 -10.51 -26.02 -12.25
C LYS A 451 -9.39 -26.75 -12.99
N HIS A 452 -8.31 -26.07 -13.34
CA HIS A 452 -7.10 -26.64 -13.90
C HIS A 452 -6.00 -26.69 -12.83
N LEU A 453 -5.04 -27.59 -13.04
CA LEU A 453 -3.85 -27.74 -12.21
C LEU A 453 -2.63 -27.28 -13.01
N ILE A 454 -1.98 -26.24 -12.54
CA ILE A 454 -0.72 -25.74 -13.08
C ILE A 454 0.40 -26.37 -12.24
N PRO A 455 1.28 -27.20 -12.82
CA PRO A 455 2.32 -27.89 -12.05
C PRO A 455 3.42 -26.92 -11.61
N CYS A 456 3.71 -26.91 -10.31
CA CYS A 456 4.83 -26.14 -9.79
C CYS A 456 6.17 -26.78 -10.18
N GLN A 457 7.17 -25.95 -10.43
CA GLN A 457 8.56 -26.39 -10.59
C GLN A 457 9.17 -26.80 -9.25
N ALA A 458 8.87 -26.06 -8.20
CA ALA A 458 9.38 -26.29 -6.86
C ALA A 458 8.89 -27.62 -6.27
N ASN A 459 9.79 -28.28 -5.55
CA ASN A 459 9.51 -29.47 -4.74
C ASN A 459 9.39 -29.15 -3.23
N ARG A 460 9.60 -27.88 -2.84
CA ARG A 460 9.46 -27.40 -1.47
C ARG A 460 8.34 -26.37 -1.38
N SER A 461 7.71 -26.32 -0.22
CA SER A 461 6.60 -25.41 0.06
C SER A 461 6.91 -23.94 -0.17
N LEU A 462 8.13 -23.49 0.16
CA LEU A 462 8.51 -22.09 -0.08
C LEU A 462 8.47 -21.73 -1.57
N GLY A 463 9.07 -22.56 -2.42
CA GLY A 463 9.06 -22.35 -3.87
C GLY A 463 7.66 -22.49 -4.47
N ALA A 464 6.84 -23.38 -3.94
CA ALA A 464 5.46 -23.52 -4.37
C ALA A 464 4.60 -22.28 -4.02
N CYS A 465 4.82 -21.69 -2.84
CA CYS A 465 4.19 -20.42 -2.45
C CYS A 465 4.73 -19.22 -3.25
N ASP A 466 6.02 -19.21 -3.59
CA ASP A 466 6.63 -18.25 -4.53
C ASP A 466 5.93 -18.29 -5.88
N GLU A 467 5.77 -19.48 -6.49
CA GLU A 467 5.06 -19.64 -7.76
C GLU A 467 3.58 -19.24 -7.65
N LEU A 468 2.88 -19.56 -6.55
CA LEU A 468 1.50 -19.10 -6.32
C LEU A 468 1.41 -17.58 -6.22
N PHE A 469 2.34 -16.93 -5.52
CA PHE A 469 2.40 -15.47 -5.48
C PHE A 469 2.57 -14.89 -6.89
N LYS A 470 3.52 -15.43 -7.66
CA LYS A 470 3.82 -15.01 -9.03
C LYS A 470 2.63 -15.18 -9.97
N ALA A 471 1.86 -16.25 -9.82
CA ALA A 471 0.65 -16.52 -10.61
C ALA A 471 -0.39 -15.40 -10.53
N HIS A 472 -0.47 -14.67 -9.42
CA HIS A 472 -1.39 -13.53 -9.31
C HIS A 472 -1.05 -12.42 -10.31
N PHE A 473 0.23 -12.18 -10.58
CA PHE A 473 0.68 -11.18 -11.54
C PHE A 473 0.64 -11.71 -12.98
N VAL A 474 1.02 -12.97 -13.18
CA VAL A 474 1.07 -13.60 -14.52
C VAL A 474 -0.34 -13.74 -15.11
N PHE A 475 -1.32 -14.13 -14.30
CA PHE A 475 -2.69 -14.40 -14.75
C PHE A 475 -3.69 -13.29 -14.39
N ASN A 476 -3.21 -12.13 -13.92
CA ASN A 476 -4.07 -11.01 -13.55
C ASN A 476 -5.15 -11.40 -12.52
N LEU A 477 -4.75 -12.02 -11.40
CA LEU A 477 -5.66 -12.52 -10.36
C LEU A 477 -5.65 -11.60 -9.14
N SER A 478 -6.84 -11.28 -8.62
CA SER A 478 -6.97 -10.54 -7.37
C SER A 478 -6.67 -11.43 -6.17
N TYR A 479 -6.10 -10.85 -5.12
CA TYR A 479 -5.90 -11.55 -3.86
C TYR A 479 -7.23 -11.89 -3.18
N ASP A 480 -7.34 -13.11 -2.64
CA ASP A 480 -8.47 -13.48 -1.78
C ASP A 480 -8.55 -12.51 -0.60
N VAL A 481 -9.77 -12.08 -0.25
CA VAL A 481 -10.03 -11.14 0.84
C VAL A 481 -9.45 -11.58 2.19
N ALA A 482 -9.33 -12.90 2.41
CA ALA A 482 -8.71 -13.47 3.61
C ALA A 482 -7.18 -13.38 3.60
N LEU A 483 -6.58 -13.42 2.41
CA LEU A 483 -5.13 -13.45 2.21
C LEU A 483 -4.56 -12.10 1.78
N VAL A 484 -5.40 -11.07 1.62
CA VAL A 484 -4.97 -9.75 1.12
C VAL A 484 -3.81 -9.16 1.93
N ASN A 485 -3.85 -9.26 3.27
CA ASN A 485 -2.75 -8.74 4.11
C ASN A 485 -1.47 -9.58 3.93
N PHE A 486 -1.60 -10.90 3.84
CA PHE A 486 -0.49 -11.83 3.61
C PHE A 486 0.19 -11.53 2.27
N TYR A 487 -0.56 -11.49 1.17
CA TYR A 487 0.01 -11.22 -0.15
C TYR A 487 0.49 -9.78 -0.31
N THR A 488 -0.19 -8.79 0.29
CA THR A 488 0.30 -7.40 0.27
C THR A 488 1.63 -7.30 1.01
N PHE A 489 1.80 -8.01 2.13
CA PHE A 489 3.08 -8.06 2.83
C PHE A 489 4.18 -8.71 1.97
N LEU A 490 3.91 -9.85 1.32
CA LEU A 490 4.89 -10.45 0.40
C LEU A 490 5.25 -9.46 -0.71
N GLN A 491 4.25 -8.89 -1.37
CA GLN A 491 4.41 -7.94 -2.46
C GLN A 491 5.28 -6.75 -2.06
N THR A 492 4.93 -6.02 -1.00
CA THR A 492 5.57 -4.74 -0.69
C THR A 492 6.77 -4.86 0.25
N THR A 493 6.86 -5.93 1.04
CA THR A 493 7.96 -6.11 2.01
C THR A 493 9.02 -7.07 1.52
N VAL A 494 8.64 -8.19 0.89
CA VAL A 494 9.59 -9.24 0.49
C VAL A 494 10.09 -9.00 -0.94
N TYR A 495 9.17 -8.82 -1.88
CA TYR A 495 9.49 -8.55 -3.29
C TYR A 495 9.77 -7.06 -3.56
N ASN A 496 9.37 -6.15 -2.66
CA ASN A 496 9.43 -4.69 -2.83
C ASN A 496 8.75 -4.21 -4.13
N ILE A 497 7.64 -4.84 -4.52
CA ILE A 497 6.82 -4.43 -5.66
C ILE A 497 5.82 -3.38 -5.21
N ASP A 498 5.74 -2.27 -5.95
CA ASP A 498 4.76 -1.19 -5.72
C ASP A 498 4.76 -0.60 -4.30
N VAL A 499 5.93 -0.56 -3.64
CA VAL A 499 6.12 0.07 -2.32
C VAL A 499 5.63 1.51 -2.34
N GLY A 500 4.79 1.88 -1.37
CA GLY A 500 4.18 3.20 -1.27
C GLY A 500 3.07 3.49 -2.31
N LYS A 501 2.82 2.58 -3.26
CA LYS A 501 1.79 2.73 -4.31
C LYS A 501 0.64 1.72 -4.15
N MET A 502 0.92 0.55 -3.60
CA MET A 502 -0.09 -0.43 -3.19
C MET A 502 -0.86 0.09 -1.98
N LYS A 503 -2.17 -0.18 -1.93
CA LYS A 503 -2.98 0.11 -0.75
C LYS A 503 -2.67 -0.90 0.35
N GLU A 504 -1.88 -0.48 1.33
CA GLU A 504 -1.49 -1.31 2.46
C GLU A 504 -2.39 -1.06 3.68
N SER A 505 -2.66 -2.11 4.45
CA SER A 505 -3.31 -1.94 5.75
C SER A 505 -2.30 -1.44 6.80
N PRO A 506 -2.75 -0.73 7.85
CA PRO A 506 -1.88 -0.34 8.96
C PRO A 506 -1.15 -1.53 9.59
N ARG A 507 -1.77 -2.71 9.58
CA ARG A 507 -1.19 -3.94 10.12
C ARG A 507 -0.02 -4.46 9.28
N VAL A 508 -0.09 -4.37 7.94
CA VAL A 508 1.03 -4.75 7.06
C VAL A 508 2.23 -3.85 7.31
N ARG A 509 2.01 -2.53 7.38
CA ARG A 509 3.05 -1.53 7.65
C ARG A 509 3.68 -1.70 9.04
N ASP A 510 2.87 -1.94 10.07
CA ASP A 510 3.34 -2.23 11.44
C ASP A 510 4.14 -3.54 11.48
N MET A 511 3.67 -4.61 10.84
CA MET A 511 4.42 -5.87 10.76
C MET A 511 5.75 -5.71 10.03
N ARG A 512 5.76 -4.92 8.94
CA ARG A 512 6.99 -4.58 8.23
C ARG A 512 7.97 -3.82 9.12
N ALA A 513 7.51 -2.81 9.86
CA ALA A 513 8.35 -2.10 10.82
C ALA A 513 8.96 -3.05 11.86
N ARG A 514 8.16 -3.97 12.43
CA ARG A 514 8.64 -4.95 13.41
C ARG A 514 9.69 -5.87 12.85
N LEU A 515 9.47 -6.43 11.66
CA LEU A 515 10.39 -7.41 11.10
C LEU A 515 11.67 -6.76 10.54
N LEU A 516 11.59 -5.53 9.99
CA LEU A 516 12.73 -4.87 9.36
C LEU A 516 13.61 -4.05 10.32
N ASN A 517 13.06 -3.57 11.43
CA ASN A 517 13.85 -2.83 12.43
C ASN A 517 14.47 -3.73 13.50
N GLN A 518 14.23 -5.03 13.45
CA GLN A 518 14.89 -5.99 14.33
C GLN A 518 16.33 -6.20 13.89
N THR A 519 17.27 -6.00 14.80
CA THR A 519 18.67 -6.40 14.64
C THR A 519 18.70 -7.92 14.54
N VAL A 520 19.19 -8.44 13.41
CA VAL A 520 19.47 -9.87 13.27
C VAL A 520 20.62 -10.17 14.22
N GLU A 521 20.34 -10.81 15.36
CA GLU A 521 21.36 -11.49 16.14
C GLU A 521 21.87 -12.64 15.27
N LEU A 522 22.93 -12.38 14.50
CA LEU A 522 23.75 -13.45 13.94
C LEU A 522 24.35 -14.17 15.14
N SER A 523 23.70 -15.26 15.56
CA SER A 523 24.35 -16.24 16.43
C SER A 523 25.53 -16.80 15.66
N LEU A 524 26.70 -16.19 15.86
CA LEU A 524 27.98 -16.81 15.58
C LEU A 524 28.06 -18.02 16.52
N SER A 525 27.59 -19.17 16.04
CA SER A 525 27.92 -20.45 16.64
C SER A 525 29.41 -20.68 16.41
N GLU A 526 30.19 -20.59 17.50
CA GLU A 526 31.53 -21.17 17.61
C GLU A 526 31.51 -22.69 17.37
#